data_AF-A0A5C4RBN0-F1
#
_entry.id   AF-A0A5C4RBN0-F1
#
_cell.length_a   1.000
_cell.length_b   1.000
_cell.length_c   1.000
_cell.angle_alpha   90.00
_cell.angle_beta   90.00
_cell.angle_gamma   90.00
#
_symmetry.space_group_name_H-M   'P 1'
#
loop_
_entity.id
_entity.type
_entity.pdbx_description
1 polymer ?
#
loop_
_entity_poly.entity_id
_entity_poly.type
_entity_poly.pdbx_seq_one_letter_code
_entity_poly.pdbx_strand_id
1 'polypeptide(L)'
;FNELRFEDAKGSEEVFIHAQRNMKTQILWDKTTQIGNDQKTGVAHNRTAIIKNDDDEAVQGFQTLEVGQNQTVTIKGQQAVSIGKSHQLNVADNQQITVGKHITVHSESGQIIIGNAGGQIVIDPMGNIRIEGVSITMTDHITGKKSAGALFDYSARYTLLSEQSDKPLV
;
A
#
# COMPACT_ATOMS: atom_id res chain seq x y z
N PHE A 1 11.29 45.99 3.48
CA PHE A 1 10.19 46.74 4.13
C PHE A 1 9.03 45.78 4.34
N ASN A 2 8.10 46.06 5.25
CA ASN A 2 6.83 45.32 5.31
C ASN A 2 5.79 46.06 4.47
N GLU A 3 4.82 45.35 3.89
CA GLU A 3 3.77 45.95 3.04
C GLU A 3 2.42 45.27 3.28
N LEU A 4 1.37 46.08 3.29
CA LEU A 4 -0.03 45.67 3.18
C LEU A 4 -0.64 46.55 2.08
N ARG A 5 -1.11 45.93 1.00
CA ARG A 5 -1.75 46.62 -0.12
C ARG A 5 -3.14 46.04 -0.36
N PHE A 6 -4.07 46.94 -0.66
CA PHE A 6 -5.45 46.63 -1.01
C PHE A 6 -5.81 47.42 -2.26
N GLU A 7 -6.02 46.71 -3.37
CA GLU A 7 -6.45 47.26 -4.67
C GLU A 7 -7.86 46.75 -4.95
N ASP A 8 -8.77 47.66 -5.33
CA ASP A 8 -10.19 47.39 -5.60
C ASP A 8 -10.64 47.98 -6.95
N ALA A 9 -9.69 48.43 -7.77
CA ALA A 9 -9.94 48.80 -9.14
C ALA A 9 -10.37 47.57 -9.95
N LYS A 10 -11.52 47.69 -10.62
CA LYS A 10 -12.13 46.62 -11.40
C LYS A 10 -11.13 45.93 -12.35
N GLY A 11 -10.93 44.63 -12.16
CA GLY A 11 -10.04 43.79 -12.97
C GLY A 11 -8.57 43.74 -12.52
N SER A 12 -8.21 44.46 -11.45
CA SER A 12 -6.87 44.46 -10.85
C SER A 12 -6.94 44.24 -9.33
N GLU A 13 -8.06 43.72 -8.83
CA GLU A 13 -8.32 43.59 -7.40
C GLU A 13 -7.28 42.68 -6.72
N GLU A 14 -6.69 43.15 -5.63
CA GLU A 14 -5.64 42.42 -4.93
C GLU A 14 -5.60 42.77 -3.44
N VAL A 15 -5.38 41.75 -2.61
CA VAL A 15 -4.87 41.93 -1.25
C VAL A 15 -3.47 41.33 -1.17
N PHE A 16 -2.46 42.16 -0.94
CA PHE A 16 -1.08 41.72 -0.83
C PHE A 16 -0.55 41.97 0.58
N ILE A 17 0.09 40.95 1.16
CA ILE A 17 0.73 41.02 2.47
C ILE A 17 2.18 40.54 2.34
N HIS A 18 3.12 41.40 2.67
CA HIS A 18 4.54 41.07 2.71
C HIS A 18 5.14 41.35 4.09
N ALA A 19 5.68 40.31 4.71
CA ALA A 19 6.46 40.41 5.93
C ALA A 19 7.94 40.16 5.62
N GLN A 20 8.82 41.11 5.94
CA GLN A 20 10.25 41.04 5.64
C GLN A 20 11.00 39.98 6.47
N ARG A 21 10.46 39.58 7.62
CA ARG A 21 11.12 38.63 8.53
C ARG A 21 10.15 37.58 9.08
N ASN A 22 9.17 38.02 9.87
CA ASN A 22 8.22 37.12 10.54
C ASN A 22 6.79 37.60 10.30
N MET A 23 5.88 36.65 10.02
CA MET A 23 4.43 36.87 10.06
C MET A 23 3.83 35.86 11.05
N LYS A 24 3.00 36.34 11.98
CA LYS A 24 2.22 35.48 12.88
C LYS A 24 0.74 35.72 12.61
N THR A 25 0.03 34.64 12.34
CA THR A 25 -1.43 34.64 12.17
C THR A 25 -2.05 33.77 13.24
N GLN A 26 -2.92 34.35 14.06
CA GLN A 26 -3.60 33.66 15.15
C GLN A 26 -5.10 33.89 15.04
N ILE A 27 -5.86 32.81 15.01
CA ILE A 27 -7.31 32.80 14.98
C ILE A 27 -7.77 32.10 16.26
N LEU A 28 -8.60 32.76 17.07
CA LEU A 28 -9.05 32.26 18.36
C LEU A 28 -10.33 31.42 18.27
N TRP A 29 -11.07 31.60 17.18
CA TRP A 29 -12.33 30.93 16.90
C TRP A 29 -12.17 30.14 15.60
N ASP A 30 -12.72 30.67 14.51
CA ASP A 30 -12.81 29.94 13.25
C ASP A 30 -12.09 30.67 12.12
N LYS A 31 -11.44 29.89 11.25
CA LYS A 31 -10.90 30.37 9.96
C LYS A 31 -11.51 29.51 8.86
N THR A 32 -12.25 30.14 7.97
CA THR A 32 -12.65 29.55 6.69
C THR A 32 -11.77 30.11 5.59
N THR A 33 -11.37 29.28 4.62
CA THR A 33 -10.64 29.72 3.43
C THR A 33 -11.23 29.03 2.22
N GLN A 34 -11.63 29.82 1.23
CA GLN A 34 -12.16 29.36 -0.03
C GLN A 34 -11.35 30.00 -1.14
N ILE A 35 -10.80 29.19 -2.04
CA ILE A 35 -10.05 29.64 -3.20
C ILE A 35 -10.88 29.27 -4.43
N GLY A 36 -11.30 30.28 -5.20
CA GLY A 36 -12.19 30.07 -6.36
C GLY A 36 -11.49 29.54 -7.60
N ASN A 37 -10.15 29.54 -7.61
CA ASN A 37 -9.32 29.02 -8.68
C ASN A 37 -8.14 28.23 -8.07
N ASP A 38 -6.89 28.66 -8.27
CA ASP A 38 -5.71 27.91 -7.87
C ASP A 38 -5.13 28.36 -6.52
N GLN A 39 -4.65 27.39 -5.73
CA GLN A 39 -3.81 27.64 -4.55
C GLN A 39 -2.40 27.08 -4.79
N LYS A 40 -1.38 27.92 -4.62
CA LYS A 40 0.03 27.49 -4.59
C LYS A 40 0.65 27.81 -3.24
N THR A 41 1.26 26.81 -2.61
CA THR A 41 1.97 26.97 -1.33
C THR A 41 3.41 26.52 -1.50
N GLY A 42 4.38 27.36 -1.14
CA GLY A 42 5.79 27.04 -1.14
C GLY A 42 6.38 27.16 0.26
N VAL A 43 7.08 26.13 0.71
CA VAL A 43 7.81 26.12 1.98
C VAL A 43 9.24 25.69 1.70
N ALA A 44 10.20 26.59 1.87
CA ALA A 44 11.59 26.34 1.50
C ALA A 44 12.35 25.42 2.48
N HIS A 45 11.84 25.29 3.71
CA HIS A 45 12.43 24.45 4.75
C HIS A 45 11.37 23.47 5.26
N ASN A 46 10.86 23.67 6.48
CA ASN A 46 10.03 22.69 7.17
C ASN A 46 8.57 23.16 7.28
N ARG A 47 7.63 22.23 7.11
CA ARG A 47 6.21 22.39 7.48
C ARG A 47 5.88 21.37 8.58
N THR A 48 5.17 21.80 9.60
CA THR A 48 4.54 20.92 10.60
C THR A 48 3.05 21.21 10.63
N ALA A 49 2.23 20.17 10.53
CA ALA A 49 0.79 20.25 10.67
C ALA A 49 0.37 19.33 11.83
N ILE A 50 -0.49 19.84 12.71
CA ILE A 50 -1.04 19.08 13.83
C ILE A 50 -2.56 19.28 13.79
N ILE A 51 -3.27 18.23 13.40
CA ILE A 51 -4.72 18.16 13.43
C ILE A 51 -5.08 17.30 14.63
N LYS A 52 -5.88 17.84 15.56
CA LYS A 52 -6.21 17.17 16.83
C LYS A 52 -7.39 16.23 16.74
N ASN A 53 -8.32 16.52 15.82
CA ASN A 53 -9.51 15.72 15.56
C ASN A 53 -9.36 15.15 14.15
N ASP A 54 -10.24 15.55 13.23
CA ASP A 54 -10.36 14.95 11.90
C ASP A 54 -9.69 15.81 10.82
N ASP A 55 -9.08 15.13 9.85
CA ASP A 55 -8.50 15.72 8.63
C ASP A 55 -9.10 15.01 7.41
N ASP A 56 -10.11 15.64 6.81
CA ASP A 56 -10.82 15.11 5.65
C ASP A 56 -10.24 15.72 4.36
N GLU A 57 -9.61 14.88 3.53
CA GLU A 57 -9.08 15.27 2.22
C GLU A 57 -9.86 14.58 1.09
N ALA A 58 -10.37 15.36 0.14
CA ALA A 58 -11.03 14.85 -1.05
C ALA A 58 -10.39 15.45 -2.32
N VAL A 59 -9.70 14.62 -3.10
CA VAL A 59 -9.11 15.00 -4.39
C VAL A 59 -9.91 14.34 -5.51
N GLN A 60 -10.66 15.14 -6.28
CA GLN A 60 -11.47 14.63 -7.40
C GLN A 60 -10.65 14.35 -8.66
N GLY A 61 -9.53 15.06 -8.80
CA GLY A 61 -8.58 14.89 -9.89
C GLY A 61 -7.45 13.92 -9.54
N PHE A 62 -6.24 14.25 -9.97
CA PHE A 62 -5.05 13.45 -9.68
C PHE A 62 -4.34 13.95 -8.42
N GLN A 63 -3.85 13.01 -7.61
CA GLN A 63 -2.94 13.28 -6.50
C GLN A 63 -1.61 12.59 -6.76
N THR A 64 -0.52 13.35 -6.67
CA THR A 64 0.86 12.81 -6.74
C THR A 64 1.59 13.20 -5.48
N LEU A 65 2.21 12.22 -4.81
CA LEU A 65 3.07 12.43 -3.67
C LEU A 65 4.48 11.94 -4.02
N GLU A 66 5.46 12.84 -3.99
CA GLU A 66 6.87 12.51 -4.12
C GLU A 66 7.56 12.76 -2.77
N VAL A 67 8.23 11.73 -2.27
CA VAL A 67 9.07 11.81 -1.06
C VAL A 67 10.49 11.47 -1.45
N GLY A 68 11.37 12.47 -1.47
CA GLY A 68 12.76 12.29 -1.93
C GLY A 68 13.67 11.52 -0.95
N GLN A 69 13.17 11.16 0.23
CA GLN A 69 13.90 10.43 1.27
C GLN A 69 12.95 9.38 1.89
N ASN A 70 12.78 9.38 3.23
CA ASN A 70 12.00 8.38 3.94
C ASN A 70 10.56 8.85 4.21
N GLN A 71 9.60 7.94 4.07
CA GLN A 71 8.23 8.11 4.57
C GLN A 71 7.98 7.10 5.69
N THR A 72 7.41 7.56 6.80
CA THR A 72 6.93 6.69 7.88
C THR A 72 5.47 7.00 8.15
N VAL A 73 4.63 5.97 8.16
CA VAL A 73 3.21 6.09 8.45
C VAL A 73 2.90 5.17 9.63
N THR A 74 2.25 5.71 10.66
CA THR A 74 1.80 4.94 11.83
C THR A 74 0.30 5.14 11.98
N ILE A 75 -0.46 4.06 11.81
CA ILE A 75 -1.91 4.04 12.04
C ILE A 75 -2.15 3.23 13.31
N LYS A 76 -2.67 3.87 14.36
CA LYS A 76 -3.02 3.19 15.62
C LYS A 76 -4.36 2.45 15.53
N GLY A 77 -5.25 2.96 14.69
CA GLY A 77 -6.54 2.33 14.39
C GLY A 77 -6.44 1.41 13.16
N GLN A 78 -7.46 1.47 12.31
CA GLN A 78 -7.54 0.69 11.07
C GLN A 78 -7.09 1.53 9.87
N GLN A 79 -6.37 0.91 8.94
CA GLN A 79 -6.17 1.42 7.58
C GLN A 79 -7.03 0.60 6.62
N ALA A 80 -7.94 1.25 5.89
CA ALA A 80 -8.72 0.64 4.82
C ALA A 80 -8.36 1.30 3.48
N VAL A 81 -8.09 0.50 2.46
CA VAL A 81 -7.69 0.97 1.13
C VAL A 81 -8.58 0.27 0.09
N SER A 82 -9.33 1.04 -0.68
CA SER A 82 -10.15 0.55 -1.80
C SER A 82 -9.61 1.14 -3.09
N ILE A 83 -9.29 0.28 -4.06
CA ILE A 83 -8.66 0.65 -5.32
C ILE A 83 -9.55 0.14 -6.45
N GLY A 84 -10.13 1.08 -7.21
CA GLY A 84 -11.10 0.72 -8.26
C GLY A 84 -10.49 0.10 -9.52
N LYS A 85 -9.17 0.16 -9.68
CA LYS A 85 -8.44 -0.44 -10.82
C LYS A 85 -7.25 -1.26 -10.31
N SER A 86 -6.02 -0.78 -10.49
CA SER A 86 -4.80 -1.51 -10.18
C SER A 86 -4.03 -0.90 -9.01
N HIS A 87 -3.40 -1.76 -8.20
CA HIS A 87 -2.40 -1.40 -7.21
C HIS A 87 -1.05 -1.96 -7.66
N GLN A 88 -0.10 -1.10 -8.00
CA GLN A 88 1.25 -1.51 -8.40
C GLN A 88 2.23 -1.12 -7.30
N LEU A 89 2.98 -2.11 -6.81
CA LEU A 89 3.99 -1.93 -5.78
C LEU A 89 5.34 -2.45 -6.31
N ASN A 90 6.30 -1.54 -6.48
CA ASN A 90 7.66 -1.88 -6.88
C ASN A 90 8.60 -1.60 -5.70
N VAL A 91 9.19 -2.65 -5.14
CA VAL A 91 10.14 -2.56 -4.04
C VAL A 91 11.48 -3.10 -4.52
N ALA A 92 12.51 -2.24 -4.52
CA ALA A 92 13.81 -2.59 -5.10
C ALA A 92 14.66 -3.50 -4.21
N ASP A 93 14.48 -3.41 -2.89
CA ASP A 93 15.19 -4.23 -1.91
C ASP A 93 14.22 -5.19 -1.22
N ASN A 94 13.77 -4.90 0.00
CA ASN A 94 12.96 -5.83 0.78
C ASN A 94 11.55 -5.32 1.06
N GLN A 95 10.55 -6.19 0.83
CA GLN A 95 9.20 -6.03 1.35
C GLN A 95 8.97 -7.03 2.50
N GLN A 96 8.72 -6.51 3.71
CA GLN A 96 8.37 -7.33 4.86
C GLN A 96 6.92 -7.10 5.27
N ILE A 97 6.16 -8.19 5.46
CA ILE A 97 4.78 -8.17 5.95
C ILE A 97 4.73 -9.01 7.22
N THR A 98 4.25 -8.43 8.31
CA THR A 98 4.03 -9.14 9.58
C THR A 98 2.61 -8.86 10.04
N VAL A 99 1.82 -9.92 10.20
CA VAL A 99 0.41 -9.83 10.60
C VAL A 99 0.18 -10.74 11.80
N GLY A 100 -0.43 -10.20 12.87
CA GLY A 100 -0.62 -10.93 14.12
C GLY A 100 -1.72 -11.99 14.08
N LYS A 101 -2.60 -11.98 13.06
CA LYS A 101 -3.65 -12.98 12.85
C LYS A 101 -3.56 -13.57 11.44
N HIS A 102 -4.45 -13.16 10.52
CA HIS A 102 -4.57 -13.78 9.20
C HIS A 102 -4.07 -12.88 8.09
N ILE A 103 -3.43 -13.48 7.10
CA ILE A 103 -3.21 -12.88 5.79
C ILE A 103 -4.18 -13.59 4.83
N THR A 104 -5.03 -12.82 4.16
CA THR A 104 -5.92 -13.32 3.11
C THR A 104 -5.45 -12.77 1.78
N VAL A 105 -5.10 -13.66 0.86
CA VAL A 105 -4.86 -13.33 -0.56
C VAL A 105 -5.93 -14.05 -1.35
N HIS A 106 -6.78 -13.29 -2.03
CA HIS A 106 -7.90 -13.81 -2.79
C HIS A 106 -7.98 -13.11 -4.13
N SER A 107 -8.21 -13.89 -5.18
CA SER A 107 -8.54 -13.42 -6.51
C SER A 107 -9.90 -13.97 -6.87
N GLU A 108 -10.83 -13.09 -7.26
CA GLU A 108 -12.21 -13.48 -7.56
C GLU A 108 -12.35 -14.25 -8.88
N SER A 109 -11.46 -13.97 -9.84
CA SER A 109 -11.51 -14.57 -11.19
C SER A 109 -10.15 -14.82 -11.83
N GLY A 110 -9.10 -14.10 -11.42
CA GLY A 110 -7.75 -14.28 -11.91
C GLY A 110 -6.97 -15.33 -11.11
N GLN A 111 -5.71 -15.52 -11.49
CA GLN A 111 -4.77 -16.38 -10.77
C GLN A 111 -4.13 -15.68 -9.57
N ILE A 112 -3.71 -16.46 -8.58
CA ILE A 112 -2.78 -16.02 -7.52
C ILE A 112 -1.41 -16.63 -7.84
N ILE A 113 -0.38 -15.79 -7.93
CA ILE A 113 1.01 -16.22 -8.17
C ILE A 113 1.88 -15.79 -6.99
N ILE A 114 2.64 -16.72 -6.43
CA ILE A 114 3.70 -16.47 -5.46
C ILE A 114 4.96 -17.14 -6.00
N GLY A 115 5.93 -16.35 -6.48
CA GLY A 115 7.11 -16.93 -7.12
C GLY A 115 8.20 -15.93 -7.45
N ASN A 116 9.30 -16.45 -7.97
CA ASN A 116 10.43 -15.69 -8.48
C ASN A 116 10.94 -16.32 -9.79
N ALA A 117 12.11 -15.90 -10.27
CA ALA A 117 12.68 -16.41 -11.52
C ALA A 117 12.98 -17.92 -11.53
N GLY A 118 13.14 -18.56 -10.36
CA GLY A 118 13.51 -19.96 -10.23
C GLY A 118 12.36 -20.92 -9.88
N GLY A 119 11.18 -20.41 -9.56
CA GLY A 119 10.04 -21.23 -9.17
C GLY A 119 8.83 -20.43 -8.71
N GLN A 120 7.67 -21.08 -8.68
CA GLN A 120 6.40 -20.43 -8.36
C GLN A 120 5.36 -21.40 -7.81
N ILE A 121 4.41 -20.85 -7.07
CA ILE A 121 3.13 -21.44 -6.70
C ILE A 121 2.06 -20.64 -7.43
N VAL A 122 1.19 -21.33 -8.17
CA VAL A 122 0.08 -20.72 -8.91
C VAL A 122 -1.22 -21.40 -8.53
N ILE A 123 -2.21 -20.59 -8.17
CA ILE A 123 -3.62 -21.00 -8.10
C ILE A 123 -4.31 -20.40 -9.31
N ASP A 124 -4.77 -21.24 -10.23
CA ASP A 124 -5.43 -20.77 -11.46
C ASP A 124 -6.93 -20.47 -11.25
N PRO A 125 -7.61 -19.82 -12.22
CA PRO A 125 -9.04 -19.53 -12.13
C PRO A 125 -9.98 -20.74 -11.99
N MET A 126 -9.51 -21.94 -12.33
CA MET A 126 -10.28 -23.19 -12.20
C MET A 126 -10.07 -23.84 -10.83
N GLY A 127 -9.18 -23.30 -9.99
CA GLY A 127 -8.84 -23.81 -8.68
C GLY A 127 -7.71 -24.85 -8.68
N ASN A 128 -7.03 -25.07 -9.81
CA ASN A 128 -5.86 -25.96 -9.82
C ASN A 128 -4.68 -25.27 -9.12
N ILE A 129 -3.89 -26.05 -8.39
CA ILE A 129 -2.67 -25.59 -7.72
C ILE A 129 -1.47 -26.21 -8.41
N ARG A 130 -0.59 -25.37 -8.94
CA ARG A 130 0.69 -25.76 -9.57
C ARG A 130 1.85 -25.24 -8.74
N ILE A 131 2.78 -26.13 -8.39
CA ILE A 131 4.00 -25.79 -7.64
C ILE A 131 5.19 -26.22 -8.51
N GLU A 132 6.05 -25.27 -8.86
CA GLU A 132 7.19 -25.49 -9.75
C GLU A 132 8.49 -24.95 -9.14
N GLY A 133 9.58 -25.68 -9.35
CA GLY A 133 10.94 -25.29 -8.99
C GLY A 133 11.91 -26.46 -9.22
N VAL A 134 13.20 -26.23 -9.02
CA VAL A 134 14.25 -27.29 -9.14
C VAL A 134 14.02 -28.44 -8.16
N SER A 135 13.44 -28.16 -6.99
CA SER A 135 13.03 -29.17 -6.02
C SER A 135 11.86 -28.67 -5.20
N ILE A 136 11.01 -29.58 -4.74
CA ILE A 136 9.96 -29.33 -3.76
C ILE A 136 10.26 -30.24 -2.57
N THR A 137 10.55 -29.65 -1.42
CA THR A 137 10.83 -30.39 -0.18
C THR A 137 9.69 -30.18 0.80
N MET A 138 9.10 -31.27 1.27
CA MET A 138 8.07 -31.26 2.32
C MET A 138 8.63 -31.97 3.55
N THR A 139 8.54 -31.33 4.71
CA THR A 139 9.03 -31.88 5.98
C THR A 139 7.95 -31.73 7.03
N ASP A 140 7.88 -32.70 7.95
CA ASP A 140 7.07 -32.58 9.14
C ASP A 140 7.62 -31.47 10.04
N HIS A 141 6.76 -30.56 10.47
CA HIS A 141 7.11 -29.57 11.47
C HIS A 141 6.81 -30.11 12.88
N ILE A 142 7.84 -30.57 13.59
CA ILE A 142 7.70 -31.15 14.93
C ILE A 142 7.70 -30.03 15.98
N THR A 143 6.57 -29.34 16.15
CA THR A 143 6.31 -28.65 17.42
C THR A 143 5.14 -29.33 18.13
N GLY A 144 5.45 -30.34 18.94
CA GLY A 144 4.59 -30.75 20.06
C GLY A 144 3.73 -32.02 19.96
N LYS A 145 3.87 -32.93 18.98
CA LYS A 145 3.36 -34.31 19.07
C LYS A 145 3.94 -35.22 17.98
N LYS A 146 4.23 -36.48 18.35
CA LYS A 146 4.71 -37.57 17.47
C LYS A 146 3.68 -37.86 16.36
N SER A 147 4.14 -38.02 15.13
CA SER A 147 3.35 -38.39 13.96
C SER A 147 2.57 -39.69 14.20
N ALA A 148 1.25 -39.66 13.97
CA ALA A 148 0.43 -40.85 13.83
C ALA A 148 -0.61 -40.58 12.74
N GLY A 149 -0.55 -41.36 11.66
CA GLY A 149 -1.29 -41.15 10.41
C GLY A 149 -0.40 -40.56 9.32
N ALA A 150 -0.51 -41.06 8.08
CA ALA A 150 0.38 -40.70 6.97
C ALA A 150 0.49 -39.18 6.77
N LEU A 151 1.66 -38.70 6.32
CA LEU A 151 1.93 -37.30 5.94
C LEU A 151 0.96 -36.75 4.88
N PHE A 152 0.16 -37.63 4.25
CA PHE A 152 -0.90 -37.32 3.32
C PHE A 152 -2.14 -38.18 3.65
N ASP A 153 -3.21 -37.56 4.08
CA ASP A 153 -4.56 -38.13 4.03
C ASP A 153 -5.23 -37.50 2.80
N TYR A 154 -5.33 -38.23 1.69
CA TYR A 154 -5.72 -37.66 0.39
C TYR A 154 -6.76 -38.53 -0.33
N SER A 155 -7.89 -37.92 -0.69
CA SER A 155 -9.05 -38.58 -1.33
C SER A 155 -9.27 -38.17 -2.79
N ALA A 156 -8.24 -38.24 -3.64
CA ALA A 156 -8.40 -38.10 -5.10
C ALA A 156 -7.44 -39.00 -5.90
N ARG A 157 -7.80 -39.26 -7.17
CA ARG A 157 -7.14 -40.20 -8.09
C ARG A 157 -5.98 -39.52 -8.83
N TYR A 158 -4.77 -39.56 -8.30
CA TYR A 158 -3.56 -39.30 -9.08
C TYR A 158 -2.53 -40.41 -8.86
N THR A 159 -1.86 -40.78 -9.95
CA THR A 159 -0.73 -41.71 -9.96
C THR A 159 0.54 -40.86 -9.99
N LEU A 160 1.39 -40.98 -8.97
CA LEU A 160 2.72 -40.37 -8.99
C LEU A 160 3.56 -41.10 -10.02
N LEU A 161 4.01 -40.46 -11.11
CA LEU A 161 4.83 -41.13 -12.12
C LEU A 161 6.31 -40.77 -11.96
N SER A 162 7.19 -41.75 -12.11
CA SER A 162 8.63 -41.52 -12.27
C SER A 162 8.89 -40.80 -13.58
N GLU A 163 9.61 -39.67 -13.56
CA GLU A 163 10.01 -38.93 -14.77
C GLU A 163 10.77 -39.80 -15.79
N GLN A 164 11.49 -40.82 -15.32
CA GLN A 164 12.29 -41.68 -16.20
C GLN A 164 11.50 -42.82 -16.83
N SER A 165 10.41 -43.25 -16.20
CA SER A 165 9.72 -44.48 -16.59
C SER A 165 8.23 -44.34 -16.83
N ASP A 166 7.64 -43.18 -16.53
CA ASP A 166 6.19 -42.94 -16.59
C ASP A 166 5.38 -44.02 -15.83
N LYS A 167 6.00 -44.57 -14.78
CA LYS A 167 5.46 -45.63 -13.93
C LYS A 167 5.10 -45.07 -12.56
N PRO A 168 4.05 -45.60 -11.92
CA PRO A 168 3.75 -45.31 -10.52
C PRO A 168 5.01 -45.35 -9.64
N LEU A 169 5.21 -44.32 -8.80
CA LEU A 169 6.24 -44.26 -7.76
C LEU A 169 5.87 -45.11 -6.53
N VAL A 170 4.76 -45.84 -6.58
CA VAL A 170 4.35 -46.88 -5.65
C VAL A 170 3.88 -48.10 -6.41
#